data_AF-A0A1B6L518-F1
#
_entry.id   AF-A0A1B6L518-F1
#
_cell.length_a   1.000
_cell.length_b   1.000
_cell.length_c   1.000
_cell.angle_alpha   90.00
_cell.angle_beta   90.00
_cell.angle_gamma   90.00
#
_symmetry.space_group_name_H-M   'P 1'
#
loop_
_entity.id
_entity.type
_entity.pdbx_description
1 polymer ?
#
loop_
_entity_poly.entity_id
_entity_poly.type
_entity_poly.pdbx_seq_one_letter_code
_entity_poly.pdbx_strand_id
1 'polypeptide(L)'
;MKGAVALLTLAPLISHLVFCRRRPNILEENQTKTTLHILDDNIVEFLSTPSQNARRQVFKEIVSYNSHFAEIIEGFKERKFRYVRIAHVIYDKGGPNFMKLRVDGPMLLKVNGWTMNDMGELYHHLKATHRLWLDFKEIYEEVKTAVKGNWTQLKSTFHSTMAPDIGLNIAEMFQGVEQTEFNGTEVTSIPPANETLVLK
;
A
#
# COMPACT_ATOMS: atom_id res chain seq x y z
N MET A 1 -54.45 56.01 -2.40
CA MET A 1 -53.04 55.97 -1.95
C MET A 1 -52.76 54.60 -1.36
N LYS A 2 -51.72 53.91 -1.87
CA LYS A 2 -50.78 52.99 -1.17
C LYS A 2 -51.43 52.04 -0.14
N GLY A 3 -51.63 50.74 -0.37
CA GLY A 3 -50.67 49.75 -0.85
C GLY A 3 -50.07 49.00 0.34
N ALA A 4 -50.31 47.69 0.47
CA ALA A 4 -49.43 46.74 1.15
C ALA A 4 -49.91 45.30 0.92
N VAL A 5 -49.11 44.58 0.16
CA VAL A 5 -49.10 43.14 -0.05
C VAL A 5 -48.47 42.49 1.18
N ALA A 6 -49.08 41.45 1.75
CA ALA A 6 -48.45 40.58 2.76
C ALA A 6 -48.54 39.13 2.25
N LEU A 7 -47.53 38.70 1.49
CA LEU A 7 -46.41 37.85 1.93
C LEU A 7 -46.85 36.44 2.33
N LEU A 8 -46.87 35.59 1.30
CA LEU A 8 -46.82 34.14 1.34
C LEU A 8 -45.70 33.68 2.29
N THR A 9 -46.06 33.05 3.40
CA THR A 9 -45.09 32.34 4.25
C THR A 9 -44.67 31.05 3.54
N LEU A 10 -43.50 31.10 2.90
CA LEU A 10 -42.78 29.94 2.39
C LEU A 10 -42.44 28.99 3.54
N ALA A 11 -42.93 27.75 3.43
CA ALA A 11 -42.51 26.65 4.29
C ALA A 11 -41.00 26.39 4.11
N PRO A 12 -40.22 26.21 5.20
CA PRO A 12 -38.85 25.74 5.06
C PRO A 12 -38.87 24.25 4.69
N LEU A 13 -38.30 23.96 3.52
CA LEU A 13 -37.92 22.62 3.08
C LEU A 13 -37.13 21.93 4.19
N ILE A 14 -37.69 20.84 4.71
CA ILE A 14 -36.99 19.86 5.54
C ILE A 14 -35.88 19.28 4.66
N SER A 15 -34.70 19.87 4.77
CA SER A 15 -33.49 19.31 4.20
C SER A 15 -33.17 18.06 5.03
N HIS A 16 -33.70 16.92 4.58
CA HIS A 16 -33.20 15.61 4.96
C HIS A 16 -31.76 15.49 4.43
N LEU A 17 -30.83 16.15 5.11
CA LEU A 17 -29.48 15.65 5.20
C LEU A 17 -29.59 14.30 5.91
N VAL A 18 -29.76 13.28 5.10
CA VAL A 18 -29.38 11.91 5.42
C VAL A 18 -27.88 11.97 5.70
N PHE A 19 -27.54 12.41 6.92
CA PHE A 19 -26.26 12.11 7.50
C PHE A 19 -26.32 10.61 7.75
N CYS A 20 -25.95 9.84 6.72
CA CYS A 20 -25.49 8.49 6.87
C CYS A 20 -24.35 8.55 7.89
N ARG A 21 -24.72 8.47 9.18
CA ARG A 21 -23.83 8.13 10.27
C ARG A 21 -23.34 6.75 9.89
N ARG A 22 -22.23 6.70 9.16
CA ARG A 22 -21.44 5.51 8.91
C ARG A 22 -21.28 4.89 10.29
N ARG A 23 -21.99 3.79 10.55
CA ARG A 23 -21.74 2.97 11.73
C ARG A 23 -20.24 2.63 11.65
N PRO A 24 -19.41 2.99 12.65
CA PRO A 24 -18.12 2.35 12.72
C PRO A 24 -18.41 0.85 12.84
N ASN A 25 -17.90 0.06 11.90
CA ASN A 25 -17.94 -1.38 11.99
C ASN A 25 -17.19 -1.77 13.27
N ILE A 26 -17.93 -2.16 14.31
CA ILE A 26 -17.39 -2.74 15.56
C ILE A 26 -17.04 -4.22 15.28
N LEU A 27 -16.28 -4.45 14.21
CA LEU A 27 -15.84 -5.78 13.77
C LEU A 27 -14.40 -5.72 13.22
N GLU A 28 -13.63 -4.73 13.65
CA GLU A 28 -12.25 -4.50 13.22
C GLU A 28 -11.26 -4.55 14.40
N GLU A 29 -11.67 -5.04 15.57
CA GLU A 29 -10.90 -4.89 16.82
C GLU A 29 -10.26 -6.20 17.34
N ASN A 30 -9.89 -7.13 16.45
CA ASN A 30 -9.03 -8.26 16.86
C ASN A 30 -8.10 -8.75 15.72
N GLN A 31 -7.78 -7.89 14.75
CA GLN A 31 -6.62 -8.16 13.90
C GLN A 31 -5.38 -7.65 14.65
N THR A 32 -4.50 -8.56 15.04
CA THR A 32 -3.18 -8.21 15.57
C THR A 32 -2.51 -7.24 14.59
N LYS A 33 -2.25 -6.01 15.05
CA LYS A 33 -1.61 -4.97 14.24
C LYS A 33 -0.29 -5.53 13.70
N THR A 34 -0.13 -5.56 12.39
CA THR A 34 1.15 -5.95 11.79
C THR A 34 2.21 -4.90 12.13
N THR A 35 3.50 -5.28 12.09
CA THR A 35 4.61 -4.32 12.28
C THR A 35 4.45 -3.09 11.40
N LEU A 36 4.02 -3.26 10.15
CA LEU A 36 3.80 -2.14 9.23
C LEU A 36 2.70 -1.18 9.70
N HIS A 37 1.63 -1.68 10.31
CA HIS A 37 0.58 -0.83 10.91
C HIS A 37 1.09 -0.07 12.13
N ILE A 38 1.89 -0.71 12.97
CA ILE A 38 2.48 -0.06 14.14
C ILE A 38 3.40 1.09 13.69
N LEU A 39 4.24 0.84 12.69
CA LEU A 39 5.11 1.87 12.11
C LEU A 39 4.30 3.02 11.48
N ASP A 40 3.22 2.71 10.74
CA ASP A 40 2.33 3.73 10.15
C ASP A 40 1.71 4.63 11.22
N ASP A 41 1.13 4.03 12.27
CA ASP A 41 0.51 4.73 13.40
C ASP A 41 1.53 5.62 14.14
N ASN A 42 2.74 5.10 14.40
CA ASN A 42 3.81 5.87 15.05
C ASN A 42 4.22 7.10 14.23
N ILE A 43 4.39 6.93 12.91
CA ILE A 43 4.75 8.05 12.02
C ILE A 43 3.64 9.10 12.02
N VAL A 44 2.38 8.66 11.97
CA VAL A 44 1.22 9.56 12.06
C VAL A 44 1.24 10.36 13.37
N GLU A 45 1.45 9.69 14.49
CA GLU A 45 1.52 10.32 15.81
C GLU A 45 2.64 11.36 15.87
N PHE A 46 3.85 11.01 15.47
CA PHE A 46 5.01 11.89 15.54
C PHE A 46 4.90 13.11 14.62
N LEU A 47 4.30 12.97 13.44
CA LEU A 47 4.11 14.07 12.51
C LEU A 47 2.93 14.97 12.89
N SER A 48 1.91 14.44 13.56
CA SER A 48 0.75 15.21 13.99
C SER A 48 0.98 15.95 15.31
N THR A 49 1.77 15.35 16.22
CA THR A 49 2.03 15.89 17.56
C THR A 49 3.54 15.83 17.88
N PRO A 50 4.38 16.64 17.23
CA PRO A 50 5.83 16.55 17.34
C PRO A 50 6.35 16.87 18.76
N SER A 51 7.03 15.89 19.37
CA SER A 51 7.75 16.00 20.65
C SER A 51 9.24 16.32 20.47
N GLN A 52 9.98 16.65 21.55
CA GLN A 52 11.39 17.10 21.49
C GLN A 52 12.33 16.12 20.79
N ASN A 53 12.00 14.82 20.81
CA ASN A 53 12.79 13.77 20.19
C ASN A 53 12.13 13.21 18.92
N ALA A 54 11.00 13.78 18.47
CA ALA A 54 10.23 13.27 17.36
C ALA A 54 11.04 13.22 16.06
N ARG A 55 11.97 14.16 15.82
CA ARG A 55 12.80 14.17 14.60
C ARG A 55 13.48 12.83 14.34
N ARG A 56 14.29 12.36 15.30
CA ARG A 56 15.05 11.11 15.13
C ARG A 56 14.12 9.90 15.05
N GLN A 57 13.01 9.93 15.81
CA GLN A 57 12.03 8.86 15.82
C GLN A 57 11.31 8.76 14.46
N VAL A 58 10.80 9.86 13.92
CA VAL A 58 10.17 9.93 12.59
C VAL A 58 11.05 9.31 11.52
N PHE A 59 12.32 9.73 11.42
CA PHE A 59 13.22 9.19 10.41
C PHE A 59 13.45 7.68 10.58
N LYS A 60 13.69 7.24 11.82
CA LYS A 60 13.87 5.82 12.12
C LYS A 60 12.64 5.00 11.74
N GLU A 61 11.44 5.48 12.07
CA GLU A 61 10.20 4.78 11.75
C GLU A 61 9.93 4.76 10.25
N ILE A 62 10.15 5.87 9.52
CA ILE A 62 9.94 5.90 8.05
C ILE A 62 10.93 4.99 7.33
N VAL A 63 12.21 4.99 7.71
CA VAL A 63 13.22 4.07 7.15
C VAL A 63 12.83 2.63 7.41
N SER A 64 12.40 2.33 8.65
CA SER A 64 11.94 1.00 9.04
C SER A 64 10.69 0.60 8.24
N TYR A 65 9.73 1.51 8.07
CA TYR A 65 8.52 1.29 7.28
C TYR A 65 8.88 0.94 5.84
N ASN A 66 9.74 1.74 5.19
CA ASN A 66 10.15 1.53 3.80
C ASN A 66 10.86 0.18 3.62
N SER A 67 11.72 -0.20 4.55
CA SER A 67 12.40 -1.50 4.52
C SER A 67 11.41 -2.67 4.63
N HIS A 68 10.49 -2.64 5.59
CA HIS A 68 9.48 -3.68 5.75
C HIS A 68 8.51 -3.72 4.57
N PHE A 69 8.17 -2.55 4.01
CA PHE A 69 7.27 -2.50 2.87
C PHE A 69 7.91 -3.08 1.61
N ALA A 70 9.21 -2.81 1.38
CA ALA A 70 9.98 -3.45 0.32
C ALA A 70 10.03 -4.99 0.48
N GLU A 71 10.25 -5.49 1.70
CA GLU A 71 10.20 -6.94 1.98
C GLU A 71 8.83 -7.55 1.64
N ILE A 72 7.75 -6.85 1.98
CA ILE A 72 6.39 -7.28 1.65
C ILE A 72 6.18 -7.31 0.13
N ILE A 73 6.67 -6.31 -0.59
CA ILE A 73 6.57 -6.25 -2.06
C ILE A 73 7.30 -7.44 -2.69
N GLU A 74 8.55 -7.69 -2.31
CA GLU A 74 9.32 -8.82 -2.85
C GLU A 74 8.68 -10.17 -2.49
N GLY A 75 8.25 -10.32 -1.23
CA GLY A 75 7.54 -11.53 -0.81
C GLY A 75 6.21 -11.74 -1.53
N PHE A 76 5.52 -10.66 -1.89
CA PHE A 76 4.29 -10.72 -2.67
C PHE A 76 4.56 -11.09 -4.13
N LYS A 77 5.60 -10.52 -4.77
CA LYS A 77 6.04 -10.91 -6.13
C LYS A 77 6.36 -12.41 -6.21
N GLU A 78 7.03 -12.93 -5.19
CA GLU A 78 7.36 -14.36 -5.06
C GLU A 78 6.16 -15.23 -4.66
N ARG A 79 4.95 -14.65 -4.54
CA ARG A 79 3.69 -15.35 -4.19
C ARG A 79 3.75 -16.09 -2.85
N LYS A 80 4.60 -15.64 -1.93
CA LYS A 80 4.69 -16.23 -0.59
C LYS A 80 3.42 -15.91 0.20
N PHE A 81 2.73 -16.96 0.65
CA PHE A 81 1.40 -16.89 1.28
C PHE A 81 1.27 -15.82 2.37
N ARG A 82 2.26 -15.73 3.26
CA ARG A 82 2.25 -14.77 4.39
C ARG A 82 2.08 -13.32 3.93
N TYR A 83 2.60 -12.98 2.75
CA TYR A 83 2.57 -11.61 2.22
C TYR A 83 1.34 -11.34 1.37
N VAL A 84 0.70 -12.36 0.78
CA VAL A 84 -0.54 -12.18 0.01
C VAL A 84 -1.61 -11.53 0.85
N ARG A 85 -1.81 -12.03 2.09
CA ARG A 85 -2.79 -11.46 3.02
C ARG A 85 -2.45 -10.01 3.40
N ILE A 86 -1.18 -9.74 3.69
CA ILE A 86 -0.72 -8.41 4.08
C ILE A 86 -0.89 -7.42 2.91
N ALA A 87 -0.52 -7.83 1.70
CA ALA A 87 -0.67 -7.05 0.48
C ALA A 87 -2.13 -6.66 0.25
N HIS A 88 -3.08 -7.58 0.42
CA HIS A 88 -4.51 -7.26 0.29
C HIS A 88 -4.96 -6.17 1.26
N VAL A 89 -4.55 -6.27 2.53
CA VAL A 89 -4.91 -5.25 3.55
C VAL A 89 -4.32 -3.89 3.18
N ILE A 90 -3.05 -3.83 2.75
CA ILE A 90 -2.40 -2.57 2.36
C ILE A 90 -3.08 -1.97 1.12
N TYR A 91 -3.40 -2.81 0.12
CA TYR A 91 -4.06 -2.39 -1.10
C TYR A 91 -5.46 -1.83 -0.83
N ASP A 92 -6.30 -2.57 -0.08
CA ASP A 92 -7.67 -2.16 0.27
C ASP A 92 -7.68 -0.87 1.12
N LYS A 93 -6.64 -0.60 1.92
CA LYS A 93 -6.47 0.66 2.68
C LYS A 93 -6.06 1.86 1.80
N GLY A 94 -5.68 1.63 0.55
CA GLY A 94 -5.21 2.68 -0.37
C GLY A 94 -3.84 3.24 0.00
N GLY A 95 -2.99 2.45 0.65
CA GLY A 95 -1.61 2.81 0.99
C GLY A 95 -1.41 3.35 2.41
N PRO A 96 -0.19 3.81 2.74
CA PRO A 96 0.17 4.26 4.09
C PRO A 96 -0.68 5.45 4.56
N ASN A 97 -1.10 5.47 5.81
CA ASN A 97 -1.92 6.57 6.33
C ASN A 97 -1.11 7.84 6.58
N PHE A 98 0.15 7.73 7.00
CA PHE A 98 0.99 8.92 7.16
C PHE A 98 1.18 9.71 5.85
N MET A 99 1.05 9.05 4.69
CA MET A 99 1.09 9.72 3.37
C MET A 99 -0.16 10.54 3.07
N LYS A 100 -1.26 10.34 3.81
CA LYS A 100 -2.52 11.08 3.67
C LYS A 100 -2.56 12.32 4.57
N LEU A 101 -1.59 12.45 5.49
CA LEU A 101 -1.52 13.58 6.40
C LEU A 101 -1.08 14.85 5.69
N ARG A 102 -1.68 15.97 6.11
CA ARG A 102 -1.16 17.30 5.82
C ARG A 102 -0.19 17.69 6.93
N VAL A 103 1.10 17.61 6.64
CA VAL A 103 2.16 17.99 7.57
C VAL A 103 2.29 19.51 7.61
N ASP A 104 2.22 20.11 8.80
CA ASP A 104 2.44 21.55 9.01
C ASP A 104 3.96 21.82 9.10
N GLY A 105 4.57 22.13 7.95
CA GLY A 105 6.00 22.45 7.86
C GLY A 105 6.44 23.61 8.76
N PRO A 106 5.72 24.76 8.76
CA PRO A 106 5.97 25.84 9.71
C PRO A 106 5.93 25.41 11.19
N MET A 107 4.99 24.55 11.57
CA MET A 107 4.95 23.99 12.93
C MET A 107 6.20 23.15 13.21
N LEU A 108 6.58 22.24 12.31
CA LEU A 108 7.77 21.40 12.49
C LEU A 108 9.03 22.26 12.63
N LEU A 109 9.22 23.30 11.81
CA LEU A 109 10.37 24.21 11.92
C LEU A 109 10.38 25.01 13.24
N LYS A 110 9.21 25.39 13.75
CA LYS A 110 9.09 26.10 15.04
C LYS A 110 9.31 25.18 16.23
N VAL A 111 8.98 23.90 16.09
CA VAL A 111 8.99 22.91 17.17
C VAL A 111 10.29 22.10 17.10
N ASN A 112 11.09 22.14 18.17
CA ASN A 112 12.13 21.15 18.44
C ASN A 112 13.28 21.03 17.43
N GLY A 113 13.78 22.17 16.92
CA GLY A 113 15.07 22.21 16.24
C GLY A 113 15.11 21.42 14.93
N TRP A 114 13.96 21.24 14.27
CA TRP A 114 13.94 20.84 12.88
C TRP A 114 14.54 21.96 12.04
N THR A 115 15.41 21.57 11.13
CA THR A 115 16.07 22.46 10.19
C THR A 115 15.44 22.32 8.81
N MET A 116 15.73 23.28 7.92
CA MET A 116 15.34 23.13 6.51
C MET A 116 15.98 21.90 5.85
N ASN A 117 17.16 21.48 6.32
CA ASN A 117 17.78 20.24 5.86
C ASN A 117 16.95 19.01 6.28
N ASP A 118 16.48 18.98 7.53
CA ASP A 118 15.61 17.91 8.02
C ASP A 118 14.29 17.86 7.22
N MET A 119 13.73 19.01 6.83
CA MET A 119 12.55 19.05 5.96
C MET A 119 12.82 18.46 4.57
N GLY A 120 14.00 18.73 4.01
CA GLY A 120 14.44 18.14 2.74
C GLY A 120 14.61 16.61 2.84
N GLU A 121 15.21 16.14 3.93
CA GLU A 121 15.39 14.72 4.21
C GLU A 121 14.03 14.01 4.44
N LEU A 122 13.11 14.63 5.18
CA LEU A 122 11.76 14.12 5.37
C LEU A 122 11.05 13.95 4.02
N TYR A 123 11.09 14.99 3.18
CA TYR A 123 10.50 14.93 1.84
C TYR A 123 11.14 13.84 0.97
N HIS A 124 12.46 13.65 1.06
CA HIS A 124 13.17 12.57 0.36
C HIS A 124 12.62 11.19 0.76
N HIS A 125 12.47 10.94 2.06
CA HIS A 125 11.94 9.66 2.55
C HIS A 125 10.47 9.44 2.19
N LEU A 126 9.62 10.47 2.30
CA LEU A 126 8.21 10.38 1.89
C LEU A 126 8.07 10.10 0.39
N LYS A 127 8.95 10.69 -0.44
CA LYS A 127 9.01 10.40 -1.88
C LYS A 127 9.43 8.95 -2.15
N ALA A 128 10.36 8.41 -1.36
CA ALA A 128 10.74 7.00 -1.46
C ALA A 128 9.56 6.07 -1.09
N THR A 129 8.84 6.35 -0.02
CA THR A 129 7.60 5.62 0.34
C THR A 129 6.57 5.69 -0.78
N HIS A 130 6.37 6.88 -1.37
CA HIS A 130 5.41 7.05 -2.46
C HIS A 130 5.75 6.18 -3.67
N ARG A 131 7.03 6.10 -4.05
CA ARG A 131 7.50 5.22 -5.13
C ARG A 131 7.20 3.75 -4.83
N LEU A 132 7.56 3.27 -3.63
CA LEU A 132 7.25 1.91 -3.20
C LEU A 132 5.75 1.59 -3.29
N TRP A 133 4.90 2.56 -2.92
CA TRP A 133 3.45 2.40 -3.04
C TRP A 133 2.97 2.31 -4.49
N LEU A 134 3.55 3.11 -5.41
CA LEU A 134 3.21 3.04 -6.83
C LEU A 134 3.63 1.69 -7.42
N ASP A 135 4.86 1.26 -7.16
CA ASP A 135 5.40 -0.02 -7.62
C ASP A 135 4.54 -1.18 -7.09
N PHE A 136 4.21 -1.16 -5.79
CA PHE A 136 3.33 -2.15 -5.18
C PHE A 136 1.96 -2.23 -5.87
N LYS A 137 1.33 -1.09 -6.16
CA LYS A 137 0.02 -1.07 -6.81
C LYS A 137 0.06 -1.69 -8.20
N GLU A 138 1.10 -1.38 -8.98
CA GLU A 138 1.30 -1.94 -10.31
C GLU A 138 1.40 -3.47 -10.24
N ILE A 139 2.31 -3.98 -9.41
CA ILE A 139 2.50 -5.43 -9.18
C ILE A 139 1.19 -6.08 -8.70
N TYR A 140 0.46 -5.44 -7.80
CA TYR A 140 -0.78 -5.99 -7.28
C TYR A 140 -1.85 -6.12 -8.36
N GLU A 141 -2.01 -5.12 -9.22
CA GLU A 141 -2.95 -5.19 -10.34
C GLU A 141 -2.50 -6.21 -11.41
N GLU A 142 -1.21 -6.34 -11.68
CA GLU A 142 -0.67 -7.40 -12.54
C GLU A 142 -1.02 -8.79 -12.02
N VAL A 143 -0.75 -9.06 -10.74
CA VAL A 143 -1.07 -10.35 -10.11
C VAL A 143 -2.57 -10.60 -10.10
N LYS A 144 -3.37 -9.58 -9.74
CA LYS A 144 -4.83 -9.68 -9.73
C LYS A 144 -5.41 -9.95 -11.12
N THR A 145 -4.84 -9.35 -12.17
CA THR A 145 -5.29 -9.58 -13.56
C THR A 145 -4.88 -10.95 -14.07
N ALA A 146 -3.71 -11.46 -13.69
CA ALA A 146 -3.26 -12.82 -14.03
C ALA A 146 -4.14 -13.92 -13.40
N VAL A 147 -4.80 -13.64 -12.26
CA VAL A 147 -5.63 -14.60 -11.51
C VAL A 147 -7.14 -14.45 -11.83
N LYS A 148 -7.51 -13.81 -12.95
CA LYS A 148 -8.88 -13.36 -13.29
C LYS A 148 -10.03 -14.40 -13.25
N GLY A 149 -9.77 -15.69 -13.06
CA GLY A 149 -10.81 -16.71 -12.79
C GLY A 149 -11.02 -17.09 -11.31
N ASN A 150 -10.05 -16.79 -10.43
CA ASN A 150 -10.00 -17.34 -9.07
C ASN A 150 -9.78 -16.27 -7.97
N TRP A 151 -9.58 -15.00 -8.33
CA TRP A 151 -9.22 -13.95 -7.38
C TRP A 151 -10.30 -13.66 -6.32
N THR A 152 -11.58 -13.71 -6.71
CA THR A 152 -12.72 -13.58 -5.81
C THR A 152 -12.87 -14.77 -4.86
N GLN A 153 -12.60 -15.99 -5.34
CA GLN A 153 -12.55 -17.19 -4.50
C GLN A 153 -11.39 -17.10 -3.50
N LEU A 154 -10.20 -16.74 -3.96
CA LEU A 154 -9.01 -16.52 -3.13
C LEU A 154 -9.30 -15.53 -1.99
N LYS A 155 -9.90 -14.37 -2.32
CA LYS A 155 -10.30 -13.36 -1.34
C LYS A 155 -11.28 -13.93 -0.31
N SER A 156 -12.28 -14.71 -0.74
CA SER A 156 -13.24 -15.34 0.19
C SER A 156 -12.58 -16.37 1.12
N THR A 157 -11.64 -17.17 0.60
CA THR A 157 -10.92 -18.19 1.38
C THR A 157 -10.07 -17.54 2.46
N PHE A 158 -9.38 -16.43 2.16
CA PHE A 158 -8.59 -15.69 3.15
C PHE A 158 -9.44 -15.06 4.26
N HIS A 159 -10.64 -14.58 3.94
CA HIS A 159 -11.55 -14.05 4.95
C HIS A 159 -12.16 -15.17 5.82
N SER A 160 -12.32 -16.39 5.30
CA SER A 160 -12.89 -17.53 6.02
C SER A 160 -11.88 -18.35 6.85
N THR A 161 -10.59 -18.37 6.51
CA THR A 161 -9.55 -19.17 7.19
C THR A 161 -8.94 -18.47 8.43
N MET A 162 -9.67 -17.55 9.05
CA MET A 162 -9.30 -16.91 10.32
C MET A 162 -9.48 -17.82 11.55
N ALA A 163 -9.75 -19.11 11.38
CA ALA A 163 -9.59 -20.11 12.44
C ALA A 163 -8.12 -20.54 12.50
N PRO A 164 -7.46 -20.49 13.67
CA PRO A 164 -6.09 -20.96 13.81
C PRO A 164 -6.08 -22.49 13.64
N ASP A 165 -5.02 -23.03 13.04
CA ASP A 165 -4.76 -24.46 12.83
C ASP A 165 -5.53 -25.20 11.72
N ILE A 166 -5.30 -24.85 10.46
CA ILE A 166 -5.19 -25.87 9.40
C ILE A 166 -4.12 -25.43 8.38
N GLY A 167 -3.00 -26.15 8.33
CA GLY A 167 -1.99 -26.00 7.28
C GLY A 167 -2.59 -26.38 5.93
N LEU A 168 -2.89 -25.39 5.09
CA LEU A 168 -3.28 -25.62 3.69
C LEU A 168 -2.03 -25.78 2.83
N ASN A 169 -1.91 -26.94 2.17
CA ASN A 169 -0.84 -27.24 1.24
C ASN A 169 -1.10 -26.55 -0.11
N ILE A 170 -0.45 -25.41 -0.30
CA ILE A 170 -0.69 -24.50 -1.44
C ILE A 170 -0.21 -25.09 -2.77
N ALA A 171 0.64 -26.14 -2.75
CA ALA A 171 1.13 -26.80 -3.96
C ALA A 171 0.00 -27.46 -4.77
N GLU A 172 -1.10 -27.87 -4.14
CA GLU A 172 -2.24 -28.51 -4.84
C GLU A 172 -3.17 -27.50 -5.53
N MET A 173 -3.17 -26.23 -5.11
CA MET A 173 -4.05 -25.21 -5.70
C MET A 173 -3.59 -24.71 -7.08
N PHE A 174 -2.37 -25.06 -7.50
CA PHE A 174 -1.78 -24.62 -8.77
C PHE A 174 -1.54 -25.75 -9.77
N GLN A 175 -2.00 -26.99 -9.52
CA GLN A 175 -1.86 -28.11 -10.46
C GLN A 175 -2.84 -28.10 -11.65
N GLY A 176 -3.54 -26.97 -11.90
CA GLY A 176 -4.50 -26.84 -13.00
C GLY A 176 -4.08 -25.92 -14.15
N VAL A 177 -2.84 -25.39 -14.16
CA VAL A 177 -2.33 -24.62 -15.30
C VAL A 177 -1.42 -25.54 -16.11
N GLU A 178 -2.00 -26.18 -17.11
CA GLU A 178 -1.29 -26.98 -18.11
C GLU A 178 -0.07 -26.22 -18.64
N GLN A 179 1.03 -26.95 -18.72
CA GLN A 179 2.24 -26.57 -19.43
C GLN A 179 1.87 -26.39 -20.92
N THR A 180 1.79 -25.15 -21.40
CA THR A 180 2.02 -24.90 -22.81
C THR A 180 3.52 -24.92 -23.04
N GLU A 181 3.96 -26.04 -23.62
CA GLU A 181 5.29 -26.31 -24.15
C GLU A 181 5.89 -25.09 -24.85
N PHE A 182 7.02 -24.61 -24.33
CA PHE A 182 7.92 -23.76 -25.09
C PHE A 182 8.83 -24.68 -25.89
N ASN A 183 8.44 -24.97 -27.14
CA ASN A 183 9.30 -25.63 -28.12
C ASN A 183 10.51 -24.73 -28.40
N GLY A 184 11.61 -25.00 -27.67
CA GLY A 184 12.93 -24.46 -27.98
C GLY A 184 13.46 -25.18 -29.22
N THR A 185 13.34 -24.53 -30.37
CA THR A 185 14.01 -24.98 -31.60
C THR A 185 15.52 -24.90 -31.40
N GLU A 186 16.12 -26.08 -31.45
CA GLU A 186 17.53 -26.39 -31.57
C GLU A 186 18.19 -25.52 -32.65
N VAL A 187 19.19 -24.71 -32.30
CA VAL A 187 20.14 -24.15 -33.28
C VAL A 187 21.51 -24.71 -32.97
N THR A 188 21.92 -25.54 -33.92
CA THR A 188 23.12 -26.35 -34.01
C THR A 188 24.39 -25.51 -33.91
N SER A 189 25.31 -25.99 -33.07
CA SER A 189 26.73 -25.63 -33.02
C SER A 189 27.48 -25.94 -34.32
N ILE A 190 28.29 -25.01 -34.81
CA ILE A 190 29.37 -25.24 -35.81
C ILE A 190 30.60 -24.36 -35.41
N PRO A 191 31.86 -24.84 -35.62
CA PRO A 191 32.99 -24.68 -34.70
C PRO A 191 34.01 -23.59 -35.13
N PRO A 192 35.16 -23.40 -34.42
CA PRO A 192 36.03 -22.24 -34.62
C PRO A 192 37.10 -22.47 -35.70
N ALA A 193 37.51 -21.39 -36.37
CA ALA A 193 38.72 -21.37 -37.19
C ALA A 193 39.46 -20.03 -37.04
N ASN A 194 40.73 -20.14 -36.65
CA ASN A 194 41.77 -19.11 -36.78
C ASN A 194 41.93 -18.70 -38.25
N GLU A 195 42.27 -17.43 -38.51
CA GLU A 195 43.47 -17.07 -39.27
C GLU A 195 43.74 -15.55 -39.29
N THR A 196 44.98 -15.25 -38.87
CA THR A 196 45.89 -14.14 -39.18
C THR A 196 45.53 -13.21 -40.34
N LEU A 197 45.60 -11.88 -40.12
CA LEU A 197 46.06 -10.95 -41.17
C LEU A 197 46.60 -9.62 -40.62
N VAL A 198 47.76 -9.29 -41.18
CA VAL A 198 48.66 -8.16 -41.00
C VAL A 198 48.00 -6.83 -41.32
N LEU A 199 48.32 -5.77 -40.57
CA LEU A 199 48.15 -4.39 -41.01
C LEU A 199 49.52 -3.70 -41.11
N LYS A 200 49.72 -3.10 -42.28
CA LYS A 200 50.86 -2.27 -42.70
C LYS A 200 50.97 -0.99 -41.85
#